data_AF-A0A453IVN7-F1
#
_entry.id   AF-A0A453IVN7-F1
#
_cell.length_a   1.000
_cell.length_b   1.000
_cell.length_c   1.000
_cell.angle_alpha   90.00
_cell.angle_beta   90.00
_cell.angle_gamma   90.00
#
_symmetry.space_group_name_H-M   'P 1'
#
loop_
_entity.id
_entity.type
_entity.pdbx_description
1 polymer ?
#
loop_
_entity_poly.entity_id
_entity_poly.type
_entity_poly.pdbx_seq_one_letter_code
_entity_poly.pdbx_strand_id
1 'polypeptide(L)'
;MDMLAFSGCNHGLNPEEAEELKRMRYAYPWWRDKEIDSKTKRSEGLCPLTPEETSLVLKALGFEKDTLIYIAAGEIYGGEKRLKPLRAAFPKLVRKEMLLDSEPLRQFQNHSSQMAALDFIVSTASDVFLPTFDGNMAKLVEGHRRYLYSKISSYKNNQIAFQDIVCTYSHHLQQDSY
;
A
#
# COMPACT_ATOMS: atom_id res chain seq x y z
N MET A 1 -3.11 10.05 -8.70
CA MET A 1 -2.82 11.08 -7.69
C MET A 1 -2.15 10.40 -6.52
N ASP A 2 -0.94 10.81 -6.16
CA ASP A 2 -0.18 10.28 -5.00
C ASP A 2 -1.03 10.22 -3.74
N MET A 3 -0.88 9.15 -2.95
CA MET A 3 -1.73 8.93 -1.78
C MET A 3 -1.45 9.94 -0.65
N LEU A 4 -0.22 10.46 -0.52
CA LEU A 4 0.07 11.57 0.41
C LEU A 4 -0.55 12.88 -0.10
N ALA A 5 -0.53 13.13 -1.42
CA ALA A 5 -1.23 14.28 -2.01
C ALA A 5 -2.75 14.19 -1.79
N PHE A 6 -3.31 12.99 -1.95
CA PHE A 6 -4.73 12.65 -1.75
C PHE A 6 -5.17 12.84 -0.29
N SER A 7 -4.45 12.23 0.65
CA SER A 7 -4.77 12.28 2.08
C SER A 7 -4.45 13.64 2.70
N GLY A 8 -3.62 14.44 2.04
CA GLY A 8 -3.12 15.71 2.57
C GLY A 8 -2.12 15.55 3.71
N CYS A 9 -1.62 14.33 3.93
CA CYS A 9 -0.72 14.02 5.03
C CYS A 9 0.73 14.35 4.67
N ASN A 10 1.40 15.14 5.51
CA ASN A 10 2.77 15.61 5.28
C ASN A 10 3.75 15.26 6.42
N HIS A 11 3.38 14.31 7.30
CA HIS A 11 4.24 13.88 8.39
C HIS A 11 5.57 13.30 7.86
N GLY A 12 6.69 13.77 8.40
CA GLY A 12 8.03 13.37 7.95
C GLY A 12 8.48 14.02 6.63
N LEU A 13 7.68 14.90 6.02
CA LEU A 13 8.07 15.67 4.84
C LEU A 13 8.66 17.02 5.25
N ASN A 14 9.58 17.52 4.42
CA ASN A 14 10.05 18.90 4.54
C ASN A 14 9.01 19.88 3.94
N PRO A 15 9.14 21.20 4.17
CA PRO A 15 8.19 22.18 3.65
C PRO A 15 8.05 22.19 2.12
N GLU A 16 9.12 21.93 1.39
CA GLU A 16 9.12 21.91 -0.08
C GLU A 16 8.35 20.70 -0.62
N GLU A 17 8.58 19.51 -0.06
CA GLU A 17 7.87 18.26 -0.37
C GLU A 17 6.38 18.40 -0.02
N ALA A 18 6.05 19.01 1.11
CA ALA A 18 4.66 19.26 1.51
C ALA A 18 3.93 20.18 0.52
N GLU A 19 4.60 21.24 0.04
CA GLU A 19 4.04 22.16 -0.95
C GLU A 19 3.94 21.50 -2.33
N GLU A 20 4.87 20.63 -2.69
CA GLU A 20 4.80 19.83 -3.91
C GLU A 20 3.54 18.95 -3.92
N LEU A 21 3.29 18.20 -2.84
CA LEU A 21 2.08 17.40 -2.69
C LEU A 21 0.81 18.25 -2.69
N LYS A 22 0.85 19.45 -2.12
CA LYS A 22 -0.25 20.42 -2.22
C LYS A 22 -0.49 20.79 -3.68
N ARG A 23 0.54 21.17 -4.45
CA ARG A 23 0.40 21.46 -5.89
C ARG A 23 -0.16 20.29 -6.67
N MET A 24 0.31 19.06 -6.41
CA MET A 24 -0.24 17.85 -7.04
C MET A 24 -1.74 17.71 -6.78
N ARG A 25 -2.21 17.97 -5.54
CA ARG A 25 -3.65 17.93 -5.20
C ARG A 25 -4.44 18.98 -5.98
N TYR A 26 -3.90 20.19 -6.11
CA TYR A 26 -4.57 21.29 -6.82
C TYR A 26 -4.69 21.03 -8.33
N ALA A 27 -3.72 20.34 -8.92
CA ALA A 27 -3.69 20.02 -10.35
C ALA A 27 -4.87 19.16 -10.86
N TYR A 28 -5.69 18.56 -9.99
CA TYR A 28 -6.87 17.77 -10.37
C TYR A 28 -8.18 18.52 -10.05
N PRO A 29 -8.80 19.25 -11.00
CA PRO A 29 -9.91 20.18 -10.72
C PRO A 29 -11.13 19.58 -10.02
N TRP A 30 -11.45 18.32 -10.29
CA TRP A 30 -12.61 17.60 -9.73
C TRP A 30 -12.44 17.15 -8.27
N TRP A 31 -11.24 17.33 -7.70
CA TRP A 31 -10.97 16.96 -6.31
C TRP A 31 -11.60 17.99 -5.35
N ARG A 32 -12.56 17.59 -4.51
CA ARG A 32 -13.33 18.54 -3.67
C ARG A 32 -12.48 19.15 -2.54
N ASP A 33 -11.74 18.32 -1.82
CA ASP A 33 -11.03 18.76 -0.61
C ASP A 33 -9.62 19.20 -0.94
N LYS A 34 -9.45 20.52 -1.12
CA LYS A 34 -8.17 21.12 -1.53
C LYS A 34 -7.33 21.60 -0.36
N GLU A 35 -7.94 22.09 0.71
CA GLU A 35 -7.23 22.48 1.94
C GLU A 35 -7.48 21.44 3.02
N ILE A 36 -6.41 20.79 3.48
CA ILE A 36 -6.47 19.68 4.42
C ILE A 36 -5.50 19.97 5.56
N ASP A 37 -6.00 19.94 6.80
CA ASP A 37 -5.16 19.97 7.98
C ASP A 37 -4.55 18.58 8.23
N SER A 38 -3.28 18.44 7.81
CA SER A 38 -2.52 17.21 7.98
C SER A 38 -2.41 16.76 9.45
N LYS A 39 -2.35 17.69 10.41
CA LYS A 39 -2.14 17.34 11.82
C LYS A 39 -3.41 16.71 12.39
N THR A 40 -4.55 17.34 12.11
CA THR A 40 -5.86 16.82 12.52
C THR A 40 -6.13 15.46 11.88
N LYS A 41 -5.91 15.31 10.57
CA LYS A 41 -6.05 14.01 9.88
C LYS A 41 -5.18 12.91 10.49
N ARG A 42 -3.93 13.23 10.83
CA ARG A 42 -3.03 12.28 11.47
C ARG A 42 -3.54 11.84 12.84
N SER A 43 -3.98 12.79 13.68
CA SER A 43 -4.51 12.47 15.02
C SER A 43 -5.78 11.62 14.98
N GLU A 44 -6.57 11.74 13.91
CA GLU A 44 -7.77 10.92 13.69
C GLU A 44 -7.45 9.53 13.10
N GLY A 45 -6.17 9.22 12.84
CA GLY A 45 -5.77 7.97 12.19
C GLY A 45 -6.09 7.92 10.69
N LEU A 46 -6.42 9.05 10.09
CA LEU A 46 -6.76 9.18 8.66
C LEU A 46 -5.53 9.49 7.80
N CYS A 47 -4.33 9.23 8.31
CA CYS A 47 -3.10 9.33 7.56
C CYS A 47 -2.46 7.95 7.39
N PRO A 48 -1.85 7.70 6.23
CA PRO A 48 -1.09 6.48 6.03
C PRO A 48 0.10 6.38 7.00
N LEU A 49 0.49 5.15 7.30
CA LEU A 49 1.78 4.89 7.95
C LEU A 49 2.94 5.23 7.03
N THR A 50 3.99 5.82 7.59
CA THR A 50 5.27 5.99 6.88
C THR A 50 6.01 4.65 6.76
N PRO A 51 6.96 4.49 5.81
CA PRO A 51 7.78 3.27 5.74
C PRO A 51 8.54 2.96 7.04
N GLU A 52 8.93 3.99 7.80
CA GLU A 52 9.55 3.84 9.11
C GLU A 52 8.56 3.29 10.14
N GLU A 53 7.36 3.88 10.25
CA GLU A 53 6.31 3.41 11.15
C GLU A 53 5.86 1.99 10.82
N THR A 54 5.69 1.68 9.53
CA THR A 54 5.43 0.32 9.05
C THR A 54 6.51 -0.65 9.52
N SER A 55 7.78 -0.25 9.44
CA SER A 55 8.88 -1.11 9.91
C SER A 55 8.83 -1.36 11.43
N LEU A 56 8.40 -0.37 12.22
CA LEU A 56 8.24 -0.49 13.66
C LEU A 56 7.06 -1.41 14.01
N VAL A 57 5.92 -1.25 13.33
CA VAL A 57 4.74 -2.10 13.50
C VAL A 57 5.09 -3.55 13.21
N LEU A 58 5.78 -3.84 12.10
CA LEU A 58 6.17 -5.19 11.74
C LEU A 58 7.11 -5.83 12.77
N LYS A 59 8.10 -5.08 13.26
CA LYS A 59 8.96 -5.57 14.35
C LYS A 59 8.18 -5.83 15.64
N ALA A 60 7.24 -4.95 15.98
CA ALA A 60 6.41 -5.11 17.19
C ALA A 60 5.47 -6.32 17.10
N LEU A 61 5.04 -6.68 15.90
CA LEU A 61 4.25 -7.89 15.62
C LEU A 61 5.10 -9.18 15.60
N GLY A 62 6.42 -9.08 15.72
CA GLY A 62 7.34 -10.23 15.79
C GLY A 62 7.86 -10.73 14.45
N PHE A 63 7.70 -9.97 13.36
CA PHE A 63 8.28 -10.35 12.07
C PHE A 63 9.80 -10.26 12.09
N GLU A 64 10.45 -11.26 11.51
CA GLU A 64 11.90 -11.35 11.45
C GLU A 64 12.46 -10.56 10.28
N LYS A 65 13.75 -10.21 10.35
CA LYS A 65 14.43 -9.46 9.28
C LYS A 65 14.36 -10.16 7.93
N ASP A 66 14.29 -11.49 7.91
CA ASP A 66 14.27 -12.27 6.68
C ASP A 66 12.86 -12.47 6.09
N THR A 67 11.83 -11.94 6.74
CA THR A 67 10.46 -11.90 6.23
C THR A 67 10.42 -11.28 4.83
N LEU A 68 9.74 -11.95 3.90
CA LEU A 68 9.49 -11.43 2.56
C LEU A 68 8.34 -10.40 2.65
N ILE A 69 8.48 -9.28 1.95
CA ILE A 69 7.45 -8.23 2.00
C ILE A 69 7.14 -7.84 0.58
N TYR A 70 5.88 -7.99 0.22
CA TYR A 70 5.37 -7.52 -1.05
C TYR A 70 4.78 -6.13 -0.87
N ILE A 71 5.29 -5.12 -1.56
CA ILE A 71 4.75 -3.76 -1.46
C ILE A 71 3.68 -3.59 -2.53
N ALA A 72 2.43 -3.65 -2.10
CA ALA A 72 1.24 -3.49 -2.92
C ALA A 72 0.94 -2.00 -3.14
N ALA A 73 1.82 -1.26 -3.80
CA ALA A 73 1.66 0.18 -3.98
C ALA A 73 1.89 0.63 -5.42
N GLY A 74 1.39 1.82 -5.74
CA GLY A 74 1.89 2.58 -6.88
C GLY A 74 3.35 3.03 -6.67
N GLU A 75 3.79 4.02 -7.44
CA GLU A 75 5.02 4.73 -7.10
C GLU A 75 4.89 5.33 -5.70
N ILE A 76 5.94 5.17 -4.89
CA ILE A 76 5.99 5.71 -3.53
C ILE A 76 6.65 7.07 -3.64
N TYR A 77 5.98 8.11 -3.13
CA TYR A 77 6.56 9.45 -3.07
C TYR A 77 7.95 9.43 -2.40
N GLY A 78 8.93 10.07 -3.05
CA GLY A 78 10.33 10.04 -2.61
C GLY A 78 11.07 8.70 -2.83
N GLY A 79 10.42 7.70 -3.42
CA GLY A 79 11.00 6.46 -3.93
C GLY A 79 11.88 5.71 -2.93
N GLU A 80 13.02 5.23 -3.42
CA GLU A 80 14.00 4.46 -2.65
C GLU A 80 14.54 5.19 -1.41
N LYS A 81 14.64 6.52 -1.46
CA LYS A 81 15.05 7.33 -0.30
C LYS A 81 14.08 7.14 0.87
N ARG A 82 12.78 7.12 0.59
CA ARG A 82 11.72 6.94 1.60
C ARG A 82 11.55 5.48 2.02
N LEU A 83 11.83 4.53 1.14
CA LEU A 83 11.80 3.10 1.45
C LEU A 83 13.01 2.61 2.27
N LYS A 84 14.10 3.38 2.34
CA LYS A 84 15.33 3.01 3.03
C LYS A 84 15.14 2.44 4.45
N PRO A 85 14.30 3.03 5.34
CA PRO A 85 14.09 2.47 6.68
C PRO A 85 13.46 1.07 6.64
N LEU A 86 12.44 0.89 5.79
CA LEU A 86 11.76 -0.39 5.63
C LEU A 86 12.70 -1.45 5.05
N ARG A 87 13.49 -1.10 4.02
CA ARG A 87 14.47 -2.01 3.40
C ARG A 87 15.62 -2.38 4.35
N ALA A 88 16.04 -1.47 5.22
CA ALA A 88 17.04 -1.76 6.24
C ALA A 88 16.52 -2.74 7.31
N ALA A 89 15.23 -2.61 7.66
CA ALA A 89 14.56 -3.52 8.59
C ALA A 89 14.25 -4.88 7.96
N PHE A 90 13.83 -4.91 6.69
CA PHE A 90 13.40 -6.08 5.94
C PHE A 90 13.98 -6.03 4.52
N PRO A 91 15.15 -6.64 4.25
CA PRO A 91 15.81 -6.58 2.94
C PRO A 91 15.06 -7.27 1.80
N LYS A 92 14.22 -8.28 2.08
CA LYS A 92 13.47 -9.02 1.06
C LYS A 92 12.19 -8.28 0.66
N LEU A 93 12.34 -7.11 0.03
CA LEU A 93 11.22 -6.32 -0.50
C LEU A 93 10.99 -6.62 -1.98
N VAL A 94 9.76 -6.97 -2.34
CA VAL A 94 9.32 -7.28 -3.71
C VAL A 94 8.13 -6.37 -4.08
N ARG A 95 7.97 -6.05 -5.35
CA ARG A 95 6.84 -5.27 -5.90
C ARG A 95 6.28 -5.96 -7.15
N LYS A 96 5.09 -5.55 -7.62
CA LYS A 96 4.51 -6.07 -8.89
C LYS A 96 5.48 -6.01 -10.06
N GLU A 97 6.35 -4.99 -10.11
CA GLU A 97 7.34 -4.83 -11.16
C GLU A 97 8.43 -5.92 -11.17
N MET A 98 8.51 -6.72 -10.11
CA MET A 98 9.49 -7.80 -9.92
C MET A 98 8.85 -9.20 -10.01
N LEU A 99 7.53 -9.31 -10.20
CA LEU A 99 6.82 -10.59 -10.19
C LEU A 99 6.89 -11.35 -11.51
N LEU A 100 6.88 -10.62 -12.63
CA LEU A 100 6.83 -11.17 -13.99
C LEU A 100 7.99 -10.62 -14.80
N ASP A 101 8.38 -11.38 -15.83
CA ASP A 101 9.30 -10.88 -16.85
C ASP A 101 8.76 -9.58 -17.48
N SER A 102 9.68 -8.74 -17.96
CA SER A 102 9.31 -7.41 -18.44
C SER A 102 8.36 -7.42 -19.64
N GLU A 103 8.33 -8.50 -20.45
CA GLU A 103 7.44 -8.60 -21.62
C GLU A 103 5.97 -8.79 -21.25
N PRO A 104 5.57 -9.82 -20.47
CA PRO A 104 4.19 -9.95 -20.00
C PRO A 104 3.74 -8.72 -19.20
N LEU A 105 4.62 -8.16 -18.36
CA LEU A 105 4.25 -7.02 -17.52
C LEU A 105 3.98 -5.75 -18.33
N ARG A 106 4.67 -5.54 -19.47
CA ARG A 106 4.45 -4.40 -20.37
C ARG A 106 3.02 -4.31 -20.87
N GLN A 107 2.32 -5.44 -21.00
CA GLN A 107 0.91 -5.45 -21.42
C GLN A 107 0.01 -4.74 -20.39
N PHE A 108 0.41 -4.68 -19.12
CA PHE A 108 -0.37 -4.09 -18.04
C PHE A 108 0.07 -2.68 -17.63
N GLN A 109 1.26 -2.23 -18.03
CA GLN A 109 1.87 -0.97 -17.53
C GLN A 109 1.01 0.28 -17.76
N ASN A 110 0.21 0.32 -18.83
CA ASN A 110 -0.69 1.44 -19.13
C ASN A 110 -2.13 1.23 -18.63
N HIS A 111 -2.37 0.14 -17.91
CA HIS A 111 -3.68 -0.22 -17.37
C HIS A 111 -3.61 -0.26 -15.84
N SER A 112 -3.75 0.92 -15.21
CA SER A 112 -3.64 1.10 -13.76
C SER A 112 -4.54 0.15 -12.97
N SER A 113 -5.76 -0.09 -13.43
CA SER A 113 -6.71 -1.03 -12.82
C SER A 113 -6.25 -2.50 -12.93
N GLN A 114 -5.57 -2.87 -14.00
CA GLN A 114 -5.00 -4.23 -14.16
C GLN A 114 -3.74 -4.42 -13.30
N MET A 115 -2.88 -3.40 -13.20
CA MET A 115 -1.74 -3.43 -12.27
C MET A 115 -2.20 -3.53 -10.82
N ALA A 116 -3.30 -2.86 -10.46
CA ALA A 116 -3.91 -2.98 -9.14
C ALA A 116 -4.52 -4.37 -8.89
N ALA A 117 -4.96 -5.07 -9.94
CA ALA A 117 -5.45 -6.45 -9.82
C ALA A 117 -4.32 -7.42 -9.43
N LEU A 118 -3.08 -7.20 -9.90
CA LEU A 118 -1.92 -7.98 -9.43
C LEU A 118 -1.69 -7.78 -7.94
N ASP A 119 -1.73 -6.52 -7.48
CA ASP A 119 -1.65 -6.19 -6.05
C ASP A 119 -2.76 -6.88 -5.24
N PHE A 120 -3.97 -6.98 -5.81
CA PHE A 120 -5.10 -7.65 -5.16
C PHE A 120 -4.85 -9.14 -5.00
N ILE A 121 -4.45 -9.81 -6.07
CA ILE A 121 -4.20 -11.26 -6.09
C ILE A 121 -3.10 -11.62 -5.07
N VAL A 122 -1.98 -10.88 -5.05
CA VAL A 122 -0.91 -11.16 -4.09
C VAL A 122 -1.36 -10.86 -2.66
N SER A 123 -2.12 -9.79 -2.43
CA SER A 123 -2.61 -9.42 -1.09
C SER A 123 -3.66 -10.37 -0.52
N THR A 124 -4.47 -11.00 -1.37
CA THR A 124 -5.45 -12.00 -0.91
C THR A 124 -4.81 -13.37 -0.72
N ALA A 125 -3.75 -13.69 -1.48
CA ALA A 125 -3.00 -14.94 -1.36
C ALA A 125 -1.93 -14.92 -0.26
N SER A 126 -1.56 -13.74 0.26
CA SER A 126 -0.53 -13.61 1.31
C SER A 126 -0.95 -14.21 2.65
N ASP A 127 0.02 -14.62 3.47
CA ASP A 127 -0.26 -15.12 4.81
C ASP A 127 -0.79 -14.00 5.72
N VAL A 128 -0.21 -12.80 5.59
CA VAL A 128 -0.55 -11.62 6.37
C VAL A 128 -0.85 -10.43 5.46
N PHE A 129 -1.82 -9.61 5.85
CA PHE A 129 -2.14 -8.37 5.15
C PHE A 129 -2.06 -7.21 6.15
N LEU A 130 -1.25 -6.19 5.85
CA LEU A 130 -1.06 -5.01 6.70
C LEU A 130 -1.44 -3.75 5.92
N PRO A 131 -2.69 -3.29 6.00
CA PRO A 131 -3.08 -2.03 5.37
C PRO A 131 -2.37 -0.87 6.07
N THR A 132 -1.67 -0.04 5.30
CA THR A 132 -1.05 1.18 5.82
C THR A 132 -2.01 2.37 5.83
N PHE A 133 -3.18 2.24 5.18
CA PHE A 133 -4.21 3.27 5.08
C PHE A 133 -5.58 2.62 4.84
N ASP A 134 -6.67 3.21 5.36
CA ASP A 134 -8.06 2.74 5.19
C ASP A 134 -8.65 3.08 3.80
N GLY A 135 -7.98 2.62 2.75
CA GLY A 135 -8.41 2.82 1.36
C GLY A 135 -9.39 1.75 0.85
N ASN A 136 -10.00 2.00 -0.32
CA ASN A 136 -10.94 1.06 -0.95
C ASN A 136 -10.37 -0.35 -1.14
N MET A 137 -9.10 -0.46 -1.51
CA MET A 137 -8.45 -1.76 -1.65
C MET A 137 -8.28 -2.48 -0.32
N ALA A 138 -7.91 -1.76 0.75
CA ALA A 138 -7.77 -2.38 2.07
C ALA A 138 -9.09 -3.06 2.46
N LYS A 139 -10.20 -2.34 2.29
CA LYS A 139 -11.56 -2.88 2.49
C LYS A 139 -11.87 -4.07 1.60
N LEU A 140 -11.47 -4.01 0.32
CA LEU A 140 -11.70 -5.09 -0.64
C LEU A 140 -10.92 -6.36 -0.27
N VAL A 141 -9.63 -6.23 0.06
CA VAL A 141 -8.77 -7.36 0.47
C VAL A 141 -9.25 -7.94 1.80
N GLU A 142 -9.51 -7.11 2.80
CA GLU A 142 -10.05 -7.54 4.09
C GLU A 142 -11.37 -8.28 3.94
N GLY A 143 -12.29 -7.74 3.13
CA GLY A 143 -13.56 -8.37 2.83
C GLY A 143 -13.39 -9.73 2.14
N HIS A 144 -12.52 -9.81 1.13
CA HIS A 144 -12.24 -11.05 0.41
C HIS A 144 -11.63 -12.12 1.33
N ARG A 145 -10.60 -11.76 2.11
CA ARG A 145 -9.95 -12.64 3.08
C ARG A 145 -10.97 -13.15 4.10
N ARG A 146 -11.77 -12.26 4.71
CA ARG A 146 -12.80 -12.64 5.69
C ARG A 146 -13.85 -13.58 5.10
N TYR A 147 -14.27 -13.35 3.86
CA TYR A 147 -15.20 -14.23 3.15
C TYR A 147 -14.61 -15.62 2.94
N LEU A 148 -13.38 -15.73 2.45
CA LEU A 148 -12.72 -17.02 2.25
C LEU A 148 -12.45 -17.75 3.57
N TYR A 149 -11.97 -17.07 4.61
CA TYR A 149 -11.79 -17.68 5.94
C TYR A 149 -13.11 -18.23 6.48
N SER A 150 -14.23 -17.51 6.30
CA SER A 150 -15.54 -18.00 6.74
C SER A 150 -15.97 -19.28 6.01
N LYS A 151 -15.61 -19.44 4.73
CA LYS A 151 -15.87 -20.65 3.93
C LYS A 151 -14.87 -21.79 4.16
N ILE A 152 -13.61 -21.47 4.43
CA ILE A 152 -12.54 -22.43 4.68
C ILE A 152 -12.66 -22.99 6.10
N SER A 153 -13.21 -22.24 7.07
CA SER A 153 -13.51 -22.78 8.41
C SER A 153 -14.51 -23.96 8.38
N SER A 154 -15.31 -24.09 7.31
CA SER A 154 -16.21 -25.21 7.06
C SER A 154 -15.55 -26.43 6.36
N TYR A 155 -14.33 -26.29 5.83
CA TYR A 155 -13.56 -27.36 5.18
C TYR A 155 -12.16 -27.48 5.82
N LYS A 156 -12.01 -28.46 6.72
CA LYS A 156 -10.79 -28.72 7.50
C LYS A 156 -9.49 -28.86 6.68
N ASN A 157 -8.41 -28.45 7.35
CA ASN A 157 -7.05 -29.02 7.41
C ASN A 157 -6.13 -28.95 6.19
N ASN A 158 -4.95 -28.38 6.49
CA ASN A 158 -3.63 -28.56 5.90
C ASN A 158 -3.34 -27.92 4.53
N GLN A 159 -2.25 -27.14 4.57
CA GLN A 159 -1.46 -26.53 3.49
C GLN A 159 -1.88 -25.12 3.07
N ILE A 160 -1.38 -24.12 3.79
CA ILE A 160 -0.80 -22.95 3.14
C ILE A 160 0.46 -22.60 3.95
N ALA A 161 1.60 -23.12 3.49
CA ALA A 161 2.90 -22.60 3.86
C ALA A 161 3.39 -21.84 2.63
N PHE A 162 3.34 -20.52 2.67
CA PHE A 162 4.20 -19.68 1.86
C PHE A 162 4.90 -18.70 2.79
N GLN A 163 6.16 -18.42 2.48
CA GLN A 163 7.04 -17.65 3.34
C GLN A 163 6.52 -16.20 3.41
N ASP A 164 6.36 -15.70 4.63
CA ASP A 164 5.81 -14.39 5.02
C ASP A 164 5.66 -13.42 3.86
N ILE A 165 4.44 -13.06 3.47
CA ILE A 165 4.19 -11.92 2.58
C ILE A 165 3.39 -10.91 3.38
N VAL A 166 3.98 -9.75 3.68
CA VAL A 166 3.24 -8.59 4.19
C VAL A 166 2.94 -7.66 3.02
N CYS A 167 1.67 -7.42 2.73
CA CYS A 167 1.25 -6.43 1.74
C CYS A 167 0.95 -5.07 2.40
N THR A 168 1.78 -4.06 2.11
CA THR A 168 1.50 -2.66 2.46
C THR A 168 0.84 -1.95 1.29
N TYR A 169 -0.39 -1.44 1.46
CA TYR A 169 -1.15 -0.87 0.35
C TYR A 169 -1.24 0.66 0.33
N SER A 170 -0.95 1.23 -0.84
CA SER A 170 -1.18 2.65 -1.16
C SER A 170 -1.49 2.78 -2.66
N HIS A 171 -2.73 3.11 -3.05
CA HIS A 171 -3.07 3.17 -4.48
C HIS A 171 -4.17 4.16 -4.89
N HIS A 172 -4.08 4.46 -6.18
CA HIS A 172 -4.78 5.39 -7.08
C HIS A 172 -6.12 4.91 -7.67
N LEU A 173 -6.89 4.01 -7.05
CA LEU A 173 -8.17 3.56 -7.64
C LEU A 173 -9.34 4.51 -7.33
N GLN A 174 -9.26 5.76 -7.81
CA GLN A 174 -10.41 6.68 -7.85
C GLN A 174 -10.61 7.37 -9.20
N GLN A 175 -9.99 6.91 -10.28
CA GLN A 175 -10.18 7.54 -11.60
C GLN A 175 -11.27 6.94 -12.49
N ASP A 176 -11.99 5.90 -12.05
CA ASP A 176 -13.05 5.27 -12.86
C ASP A 176 -14.45 5.32 -12.21
N SER A 177 -14.80 6.38 -11.50
CA SER A 177 -16.18 6.55 -11.00
C SER A 177 -16.65 7.99 -11.10
N TYR A 178 -17.50 8.19 -12.12
CA TYR A 178 -18.25 9.38 -12.56
C TYR A 178 -17.54 10.34 -13.51
#